data_AF-A0A644Y344-F1
#
_entry.id   AF-A0A644Y344-F1
#
_cell.length_a   1.000
_cell.length_b   1.000
_cell.length_c   1.000
_cell.angle_alpha   90.00
_cell.angle_beta   90.00
_cell.angle_gamma   90.00
#
_symmetry.space_group_name_H-M   'P 1'
#
loop_
_entity.id
_entity.type
_entity.pdbx_description
1 polymer ?
#
loop_
_entity_poly.entity_id
_entity_poly.type
_entity_poly.pdbx_seq_one_letter_code
_entity_poly.pdbx_strand_id
1 'polypeptide(L)'
;MKENTYYSIESKMLFGCLAILLVVSIFLISGCDKDDNIGSSRTEIIIVAPKLELSGTLPPTNNKVNVVVATKENSDKKYYLHIGRIEGFEYSEGYEYKLKVLITTIKNPPMDGHLETFKLLEIISKTKQSE
;
A
#
# COMPACT_ATOMS: atom_id res chain seq x y z
N MET A 1 45.80 27.01 -38.48
CA MET A 1 45.12 25.72 -38.72
C MET A 1 45.30 24.82 -37.49
N LYS A 2 44.43 24.94 -36.49
CA LYS A 2 44.45 24.13 -35.25
C LYS A 2 43.05 23.89 -34.68
N GLU A 3 42.01 23.87 -35.54
CA GLU A 3 40.60 23.79 -35.09
C GLU A 3 39.93 22.43 -35.41
N ASN A 4 40.53 21.57 -36.22
CA ASN A 4 39.89 20.31 -36.66
C ASN A 4 40.13 19.10 -35.75
N THR A 5 40.93 19.21 -34.69
CA THR A 5 41.25 18.06 -33.81
C THR A 5 40.34 18.00 -32.58
N TYR A 6 39.66 19.10 -32.23
CA TYR A 6 38.86 19.18 -31.01
C TYR A 6 37.50 18.46 -31.14
N TYR A 7 36.82 18.58 -32.29
CA TYR A 7 35.52 17.97 -32.54
C TYR A 7 35.52 16.42 -32.59
N SER A 8 36.66 15.79 -32.90
CA SER A 8 36.77 14.33 -32.98
C SER A 8 36.88 13.65 -31.59
N ILE A 9 37.26 14.41 -30.56
CA ILE A 9 37.46 13.90 -29.19
C ILE A 9 36.15 13.98 -28.41
N GLU A 10 35.39 15.09 -28.51
CA GLU A 10 34.08 15.22 -27.87
C GLU A 10 33.05 14.19 -28.36
N SER A 11 33.06 13.89 -29.67
CA SER A 11 32.17 12.87 -30.25
C SER A 11 32.46 11.47 -29.68
N LYS A 12 33.73 11.09 -29.51
CA LYS A 12 34.10 9.78 -28.95
C LYS A 12 33.80 9.66 -27.45
N MET A 13 33.92 10.77 -26.71
CA MET A 13 33.57 10.84 -25.28
C MET A 13 32.04 10.76 -25.06
N LEU A 14 31.24 11.32 -25.98
CA LEU A 14 29.78 11.28 -25.93
C LEU A 14 29.21 9.87 -26.20
N PHE A 15 29.82 9.12 -27.12
CA PHE A 15 29.42 7.72 -27.40
C PHE A 15 29.80 6.74 -26.28
N GLY A 16 30.90 6.99 -25.55
CA GLY A 16 31.32 6.16 -24.42
C GLY A 16 30.42 6.30 -23.20
N CYS A 17 29.98 7.52 -22.88
CA CYS A 17 29.07 7.76 -21.74
C CYS A 17 27.65 7.24 -21.97
N LEU A 18 27.16 7.22 -23.22
CA LEU A 18 25.84 6.66 -23.57
C LEU A 18 25.79 5.14 -23.39
N ALA A 19 26.90 4.44 -23.68
CA ALA A 19 27.00 2.99 -23.50
C ALA A 19 27.06 2.58 -22.02
N ILE A 20 27.67 3.40 -21.15
CA ILE A 20 27.77 3.13 -19.71
C ILE A 20 26.42 3.30 -19.00
N LEU A 21 25.56 4.22 -19.47
CA LEU A 21 24.19 4.40 -18.97
C LEU A 21 23.26 3.21 -19.26
N LEU A 22 23.49 2.48 -20.36
CA LEU A 22 22.69 1.30 -20.72
C LEU A 22 23.02 0.04 -19.90
N VAL A 23 24.26 -0.09 -19.42
CA VAL A 23 24.71 -1.28 -18.66
C VAL A 23 24.22 -1.25 -17.19
N VAL A 24 23.98 -0.06 -16.63
CA VAL A 24 23.45 0.10 -15.26
C VAL A 24 21.96 -0.29 -15.15
N SER A 25 21.23 -0.33 -16.27
CA SER A 25 19.81 -0.70 -16.32
C SER A 25 19.54 -2.21 -16.13
N ILE A 26 20.56 -3.07 -16.19
CA ILE A 26 20.35 -4.53 -16.28
C ILE A 26 20.38 -5.22 -14.89
N PHE A 27 20.74 -4.51 -13.81
CA PHE A 27 20.89 -5.13 -12.48
C PHE A 27 19.71 -4.95 -11.50
N LEU A 28 18.56 -4.39 -11.90
CA LEU A 28 17.41 -4.17 -11.01
C LEU A 28 16.25 -5.15 -11.19
N ILE A 29 16.52 -6.39 -11.61
CA ILE A 29 15.52 -7.46 -11.63
C ILE A 29 16.00 -8.64 -10.79
N SER A 30 15.89 -8.49 -9.47
CA SER A 30 16.02 -9.56 -8.47
C SER A 30 15.33 -9.07 -7.18
N GLY A 31 14.28 -9.67 -6.63
CA GLY A 31 13.55 -10.86 -7.03
C GLY A 31 12.11 -10.76 -6.51
N CYS A 32 11.18 -11.29 -7.28
CA CYS A 32 9.85 -11.58 -6.75
C CYS A 32 9.98 -12.90 -6.00
N ASP A 33 10.31 -12.82 -4.71
CA ASP A 33 10.19 -13.96 -3.81
C ASP A 33 8.70 -14.32 -3.76
N LYS A 34 8.37 -15.53 -4.21
CA LYS A 34 6.99 -16.02 -4.08
C LYS A 34 6.84 -16.38 -2.61
N ASP A 35 6.39 -15.41 -1.82
CA ASP A 35 6.06 -15.60 -0.41
C ASP A 35 4.97 -16.69 -0.30
N ASP A 36 5.38 -17.87 0.16
CA ASP A 36 4.53 -19.05 0.29
C ASP A 36 3.47 -18.88 1.39
N ASN A 37 3.65 -17.88 2.26
CA ASN A 37 2.72 -17.49 3.32
C ASN A 37 1.55 -16.65 2.80
N ILE A 38 1.60 -16.16 1.57
CA ILE A 38 0.49 -15.47 0.93
C ILE A 38 -0.57 -16.48 0.46
N GLY A 39 -1.78 -16.31 0.98
CA GLY A 39 -3.02 -17.00 0.62
C GLY A 39 -3.69 -16.40 -0.62
N SER A 40 -5.03 -16.45 -0.61
CA SER A 40 -5.82 -15.77 -1.63
C SER A 40 -5.80 -14.26 -1.41
N SER A 41 -5.67 -13.51 -2.49
CA SER A 41 -5.83 -12.06 -2.50
C SER A 41 -7.11 -11.68 -3.24
N ARG A 42 -7.85 -10.71 -2.71
CA ARG A 42 -9.06 -10.18 -3.35
C ARG A 42 -9.11 -8.66 -3.23
N THR A 43 -9.69 -8.01 -4.23
CA THR A 43 -9.92 -6.57 -4.20
C THR A 43 -11.34 -6.28 -3.74
N GLU A 44 -11.49 -5.39 -2.76
CA GLU A 44 -12.80 -4.95 -2.28
C GLU A 44 -12.86 -3.43 -2.22
N ILE A 45 -14.07 -2.89 -2.41
CA ILE A 45 -14.37 -1.50 -2.08
C ILE A 45 -14.94 -1.47 -0.67
N ILE A 46 -14.36 -0.65 0.19
CA ILE A 46 -14.80 -0.46 1.57
C ILE A 46 -15.09 1.02 1.83
N ILE A 47 -16.09 1.29 2.67
CA ILE A 47 -16.50 2.62 3.12
C ILE A 47 -16.05 2.76 4.57
N VAL A 48 -15.10 3.66 4.81
CA VAL A 48 -14.48 3.93 6.11
C VAL A 48 -15.24 5.06 6.80
N ALA A 49 -15.72 4.80 8.01
CA ALA A 49 -16.53 5.72 8.78
C ALA A 49 -15.72 6.96 9.26
N PRO A 50 -16.39 8.13 9.37
CA PRO A 50 -15.75 9.39 9.77
C PRO A 50 -15.41 9.49 11.26
N LYS A 51 -16.00 8.63 12.10
CA LYS A 51 -15.79 8.62 13.56
C LYS A 51 -15.21 7.28 14.00
N LEU A 52 -14.45 7.32 15.10
CA LEU A 52 -13.91 6.13 15.74
C LEU A 52 -14.98 5.47 16.63
N GLU A 53 -14.94 4.13 16.70
CA GLU A 53 -15.76 3.36 17.62
C GLU A 53 -14.90 2.63 18.65
N LEU A 54 -15.43 2.41 19.84
CA LEU A 54 -14.77 1.61 20.87
C LEU A 54 -15.06 0.13 20.64
N SER A 55 -14.02 -0.65 20.35
CA SER A 55 -14.11 -2.11 20.22
C SER A 55 -13.36 -2.83 21.33
N GLY A 56 -13.80 -4.03 21.67
CA GLY A 56 -13.10 -4.91 22.61
C GLY A 56 -11.79 -5.44 22.02
N THR A 57 -10.89 -5.89 22.88
CA THR A 57 -9.63 -6.52 22.46
C THR A 57 -9.79 -8.01 22.21
N LEU A 58 -8.86 -8.59 21.46
CA LEU A 58 -8.63 -10.03 21.37
C LEU A 58 -7.23 -10.32 21.93
N PRO A 59 -7.10 -11.16 22.99
CA PRO A 59 -8.16 -11.85 23.74
C PRO A 59 -9.12 -10.88 24.48
N PRO A 60 -10.34 -11.33 24.83
CA PRO A 60 -11.34 -10.48 25.47
C PRO A 60 -10.87 -10.01 26.85
N THR A 61 -10.79 -8.69 27.00
CA THR A 61 -10.50 -8.03 28.28
C THR A 61 -11.58 -6.97 28.57
N ASN A 62 -11.49 -6.32 29.73
CA ASN A 62 -12.29 -5.14 30.05
C ASN A 62 -11.80 -3.86 29.32
N ASN A 63 -10.70 -3.94 28.58
CA ASN A 63 -10.17 -2.79 27.85
C ASN A 63 -10.90 -2.61 26.51
N LYS A 64 -11.08 -1.35 26.13
CA LYS A 64 -11.59 -0.96 24.81
C LYS A 64 -10.54 -0.16 24.08
N VAL A 65 -10.47 -0.35 22.77
CA VAL A 65 -9.55 0.37 21.87
C VAL A 65 -10.34 1.10 20.81
N ASN A 66 -9.83 2.26 20.40
CA ASN A 66 -10.39 3.00 19.29
C ASN A 66 -10.09 2.27 17.98
N VAL A 67 -11.14 1.94 17.25
CA VAL A 67 -11.05 1.33 15.92
C VAL A 67 -11.80 2.18 14.91
N VAL A 68 -11.35 2.08 13.67
CA VAL A 68 -12.04 2.57 12.50
C VAL A 68 -12.96 1.45 12.00
N VAL A 69 -14.23 1.77 11.79
CA VAL A 69 -15.19 0.84 11.19
C VAL A 69 -15.20 1.06 9.69
N ALA A 70 -15.01 -0.01 8.93
CA ALA A 70 -15.16 0.00 7.48
C ALA A 70 -16.19 -1.03 7.02
N THR A 71 -17.12 -0.64 6.13
CA THR A 71 -18.16 -1.53 5.61
C THR A 71 -17.88 -1.86 4.15
N LYS A 72 -18.01 -3.13 3.76
CA LYS A 72 -17.87 -3.53 2.36
C LYS A 72 -18.97 -2.89 1.52
N GLU A 73 -18.63 -2.38 0.35
CA GLU A 73 -19.63 -1.86 -0.57
C GLU A 73 -20.57 -2.98 -1.03
N ASN A 74 -21.88 -2.71 -1.03
CA ASN A 74 -22.94 -3.65 -1.39
C ASN A 74 -23.04 -4.89 -0.46
N SER A 75 -22.58 -4.78 0.79
CA SER A 75 -22.70 -5.86 1.79
C SER A 75 -22.71 -5.30 3.21
N ASP A 76 -23.39 -5.97 4.14
CA ASP A 76 -23.38 -5.60 5.56
C ASP A 76 -22.11 -6.06 6.31
N LYS A 77 -21.11 -6.59 5.59
CA LYS A 77 -19.85 -7.02 6.19
C LYS A 77 -19.07 -5.81 6.71
N LYS A 78 -18.82 -5.77 8.02
CA LYS A 78 -18.01 -4.77 8.69
C LYS A 78 -16.61 -5.28 9.02
N TYR A 79 -15.64 -4.39 8.95
CA TYR A 79 -14.26 -4.55 9.35
C TYR A 79 -13.98 -3.57 10.49
N TYR A 80 -13.45 -4.08 11.60
CA TYR A 80 -13.02 -3.27 12.74
C TYR A 80 -11.49 -3.22 12.71
N LEU A 81 -10.94 -2.09 12.28
CA LEU A 81 -9.52 -1.95 11.96
C LEU A 81 -8.88 -0.94 12.91
N HIS A 82 -7.71 -1.23 13.46
CA HIS A 82 -6.95 -0.19 14.16
C HIS A 82 -6.47 0.88 13.18
N ILE A 83 -6.23 2.09 13.69
CA ILE A 83 -5.63 3.17 12.90
C ILE A 83 -4.27 2.70 12.38
N GLY A 84 -4.02 2.87 11.08
CA GLY A 84 -2.80 2.40 10.43
C GLY A 84 -2.85 0.93 9.97
N ARG A 85 -3.97 0.22 10.14
CA ARG A 85 -4.11 -1.18 9.68
C ARG A 85 -4.06 -1.34 8.16
N ILE A 86 -4.46 -0.31 7.42
CA ILE A 86 -4.46 -0.31 5.96
C ILE A 86 -3.12 0.30 5.52
N GLU A 87 -2.24 -0.53 4.96
CA GLU A 87 -0.95 -0.09 4.43
C GLU A 87 -1.16 0.98 3.35
N GLY A 88 -0.46 2.11 3.48
CA GLY A 88 -0.53 3.24 2.56
C GLY A 88 -1.75 4.15 2.76
N PHE A 89 -2.56 3.96 3.79
CA PHE A 89 -3.71 4.82 4.11
C PHE A 89 -3.52 5.56 5.44
N GLU A 90 -3.67 6.88 5.39
CA GLU A 90 -3.71 7.74 6.57
C GLU A 90 -5.14 8.17 6.87
N TYR A 91 -5.64 7.71 8.03
CA TYR A 91 -6.97 8.08 8.50
C TYR A 91 -6.96 9.52 9.06
N SER A 92 -7.97 10.31 8.70
CA SER A 92 -8.26 11.59 9.35
C SER A 92 -9.70 11.57 9.83
N GLU A 93 -9.91 11.85 11.11
CA GLU A 93 -11.23 11.92 11.73
C GLU A 93 -12.08 13.03 11.09
N GLY A 94 -13.39 12.82 11.03
CA GLY A 94 -14.36 13.70 10.36
C GLY A 94 -14.46 13.52 8.85
N TYR A 95 -13.75 12.55 8.27
CA TYR A 95 -13.84 12.21 6.85
C TYR A 95 -14.33 10.80 6.64
N GLU A 96 -15.34 10.66 5.78
CA GLU A 96 -15.72 9.37 5.23
C GLU A 96 -14.87 9.10 3.99
N TYR A 97 -14.39 7.86 3.86
CA TYR A 97 -13.58 7.45 2.71
C TYR A 97 -14.22 6.27 2.00
N LYS A 98 -14.22 6.29 0.67
CA LYS A 98 -14.46 5.10 -0.13
C LYS A 98 -13.12 4.65 -0.70
N LEU A 99 -12.65 3.48 -0.27
CA LEU A 99 -11.33 2.96 -0.60
C LEU A 99 -11.46 1.68 -1.41
N LYS A 100 -10.61 1.52 -2.42
CA LYS A 100 -10.34 0.24 -3.04
C LYS A 100 -9.11 -0.37 -2.36
N VAL A 101 -9.28 -1.54 -1.75
CA VAL A 101 -8.23 -2.21 -0.98
C VAL A 101 -7.96 -3.60 -1.51
N LEU A 102 -6.68 -4.00 -1.46
CA LEU A 102 -6.26 -5.39 -1.62
C LEU A 102 -6.28 -6.06 -0.25
N ILE A 103 -7.10 -7.09 -0.11
CA ILE A 103 -7.15 -7.94 1.08
C ILE A 103 -6.43 -9.24 0.76
N THR A 104 -5.38 -9.54 1.53
CA THR A 104 -4.59 -10.77 1.36
C THR A 104 -4.69 -11.64 2.60
N THR A 105 -5.18 -12.86 2.43
CA THR A 105 -5.20 -13.85 3.50
C THR A 105 -3.79 -14.40 3.73
N ILE A 106 -3.36 -14.54 4.98
CA ILE A 106 -2.10 -15.17 5.35
C ILE A 106 -2.37 -16.64 5.68
N LYS A 107 -1.68 -17.58 5.03
CA LYS A 107 -1.90 -19.02 5.24
C LYS A 107 -1.43 -19.49 6.60
N ASN A 108 -0.24 -19.05 7.00
CA ASN A 108 0.40 -19.41 8.27
C ASN A 108 0.64 -18.12 9.08
N PRO A 109 -0.42 -17.49 9.62
CA PRO A 109 -0.22 -16.30 10.43
C PRO A 109 0.61 -16.64 11.68
N PRO A 110 1.36 -15.67 12.24
CA PRO A 110 1.92 -15.82 13.57
C PRO A 110 0.80 -16.13 14.58
N MET A 111 1.14 -16.76 15.70
CA MET A 111 0.16 -17.18 16.73
C MET A 111 -0.77 -16.05 17.18
N ASP A 112 -0.23 -14.83 17.28
CA ASP A 112 -0.97 -13.59 17.63
C ASP A 112 -1.22 -12.67 16.41
N GLY A 113 -1.02 -13.22 15.21
CA GLY A 113 -1.13 -12.53 13.94
C GLY A 113 -2.57 -12.43 13.45
N HIS A 114 -2.84 -11.39 12.67
CA HIS A 114 -4.11 -11.28 11.98
C HIS A 114 -4.10 -12.16 10.72
N LEU A 115 -5.25 -12.74 10.39
CA LEU A 115 -5.42 -13.61 9.22
C LEU A 115 -5.43 -12.85 7.88
N GLU A 116 -5.70 -11.55 7.89
CA GLU A 116 -5.82 -10.72 6.68
C GLU A 116 -4.99 -9.44 6.79
N THR A 117 -4.29 -9.09 5.72
CA THR A 117 -3.64 -7.78 5.55
C THR A 117 -4.44 -6.92 4.58
N PHE A 118 -4.36 -5.60 4.78
CA PHE A 118 -5.10 -4.62 3.98
C PHE A 118 -4.09 -3.64 3.40
N LYS A 119 -4.11 -3.48 2.07
CA LYS A 119 -3.28 -2.51 1.36
C LYS A 119 -4.14 -1.59 0.52
N LEU A 120 -3.90 -0.29 0.63
CA LEU A 120 -4.60 0.70 -0.20
C LEU A 120 -4.17 0.54 -1.66
N LEU A 121 -5.14 0.40 -2.56
CA LEU A 121 -4.92 0.50 -3.99
C LEU A 121 -5.31 1.88 -4.52
N GLU A 122 -6.44 2.42 -4.05
CA GLU A 122 -6.99 3.68 -4.55
C GLU A 122 -7.95 4.31 -3.54
N ILE A 123 -7.95 5.64 -3.46
CA ILE A 123 -8.97 6.43 -2.74
C ILE A 123 -10.00 6.87 -3.77
N ILE A 124 -11.19 6.26 -3.77
CA ILE A 124 -12.27 6.56 -4.70
C ILE A 124 -12.96 7.88 -4.31
N SER A 125 -13.17 8.11 -3.02
CA SER A 125 -13.69 9.38 -2.51
C SER A 125 -13.20 9.66 -1.09
N LYS A 126 -13.14 10.95 -0.77
CA LYS A 126 -12.91 11.49 0.58
C LYS A 126 -13.86 12.65 0.78
N THR A 127 -14.82 12.49 1.69
CA THR A 127 -15.86 13.49 1.96
C THR A 127 -15.81 13.90 3.41
N LYS A 128 -15.71 15.21 3.67
CA LYS A 128 -15.82 15.72 5.03
C LYS A 128 -17.27 15.59 5.50
N GLN A 129 -17.47 14.88 6.60
CA GLN A 129 -18.77 14.82 7.25
C GLN A 129 -18.84 16.01 8.22
N SER A 130 -19.62 17.01 7.85
CA SER A 130 -20.04 18.06 8.77
C SER A 130 -21.06 17.48 9.72
N GLU A 131 -20.80 17.62 11.03
CA GLU A 131 -21.72 17.24 12.10
C GLU A 131 -23.02 18.05 12.08
#